data_AF-A0A418NG66-F1
#
_entry.id   AF-A0A418NG66-F1
#
_cell.length_a   1.000
_cell.length_b   1.000
_cell.length_c   1.000
_cell.angle_alpha   90.00
_cell.angle_beta   90.00
_cell.angle_gamma   90.00
#
_symmetry.space_group_name_H-M   'P 1'
#
loop_
_entity.id
_entity.type
_entity.pdbx_description
1 polymer ?
#
loop_
_entity_poly.entity_id
_entity_poly.type
_entity_poly.pdbx_seq_one_letter_code
_entity_poly.pdbx_strand_id
1 'polypeptide(L)'
;MAETTALIDYGAGNLHSVENALRTVGASVEVTADPDKVRAADRIVLPGVGSFRACAEGLRAISGLIEAMEERVEVGGAPFLGVCVGMQLLADRGLEHGTTPGLGWIAGEVRAIERTDPAIKVPHMGWNDVALTAHAVPVLEEGEAYFLHSFHFAAEDPANIAAMTDHGGGLVATVARDNVLGVQFHPEKSQAYGLGLLARFLEWRP
;
A
#
# COMPACT_ATOMS: atom_id res chain seq x y z
N MET A 1 1.72 26.21 7.64
CA MET A 1 0.49 25.39 7.79
C MET A 1 0.94 23.99 8.18
N ALA A 2 0.15 23.24 8.95
CA ALA A 2 0.51 21.84 9.24
C ALA A 2 0.42 21.03 7.93
N GLU A 3 1.39 20.14 7.69
CA GLU A 3 1.38 19.26 6.51
C GLU A 3 0.15 18.33 6.57
N THR A 4 -0.61 18.25 5.49
CA THR A 4 -1.85 17.49 5.38
C THR A 4 -1.60 16.15 4.68
N THR A 5 -2.06 15.07 5.30
CA THR A 5 -2.07 13.74 4.70
C THR A 5 -3.49 13.41 4.23
N ALA A 6 -3.68 13.25 2.92
CA ALA A 6 -4.93 12.75 2.38
C ALA A 6 -5.02 11.23 2.60
N LEU A 7 -6.05 10.79 3.30
CA LEU A 7 -6.42 9.38 3.39
C LEU A 7 -7.58 9.15 2.41
N ILE A 8 -7.33 8.40 1.33
CA ILE A 8 -8.28 8.26 0.24
C ILE A 8 -9.48 7.41 0.68
N ASP A 9 -10.67 8.01 0.68
CA ASP A 9 -11.95 7.34 0.90
C ASP A 9 -12.64 7.12 -0.45
N TYR A 10 -12.62 5.88 -0.91
CA TYR A 10 -13.31 5.47 -2.13
C TYR A 10 -14.28 4.30 -1.85
N GLY A 11 -14.74 4.19 -0.60
CA GLY A 11 -15.64 3.13 -0.16
C GLY A 11 -14.97 1.78 0.13
N ALA A 12 -13.64 1.73 0.22
CA ALA A 12 -12.89 0.53 0.61
C ALA A 12 -11.81 0.82 1.65
N GLY A 13 -11.36 -0.24 2.32
CA GLY A 13 -10.36 -0.15 3.39
C GLY A 13 -10.95 0.02 4.79
N ASN A 14 -10.08 -0.10 5.80
CA ASN A 14 -10.43 0.13 7.20
C ASN A 14 -10.04 1.57 7.59
N LEU A 15 -10.72 2.55 6.98
CA LEU A 15 -10.38 3.98 7.07
C LEU A 15 -10.20 4.45 8.51
N HIS A 16 -11.12 4.07 9.41
CA HIS A 16 -11.07 4.49 10.80
C HIS A 16 -9.78 4.04 11.51
N SER A 17 -9.33 2.80 11.28
CA SER A 17 -8.11 2.30 11.93
C SER A 17 -6.86 2.95 11.35
N VAL A 18 -6.81 3.14 10.02
CA VAL A 18 -5.68 3.81 9.36
C VAL A 18 -5.60 5.28 9.78
N GLU A 19 -6.74 5.99 9.81
CA GLU A 19 -6.84 7.37 10.30
C GLU A 19 -6.34 7.47 11.74
N ASN A 20 -6.84 6.61 12.64
CA ASN A 20 -6.41 6.61 14.04
C ASN A 20 -4.89 6.37 14.18
N ALA A 21 -4.33 5.43 13.42
CA ALA A 21 -2.91 5.13 13.44
C ALA A 21 -2.07 6.34 12.97
N LEU A 22 -2.48 6.98 11.86
CA LEU A 22 -1.84 8.20 11.35
C LEU A 22 -1.92 9.35 12.35
N ARG A 23 -3.09 9.60 12.94
CA ARG A 23 -3.28 10.64 13.96
C ARG A 23 -2.45 10.36 15.21
N THR A 24 -2.32 9.09 15.61
CA THR A 24 -1.51 8.67 16.76
C THR A 24 -0.04 9.05 16.59
N VAL A 25 0.49 9.00 15.35
CA VAL A 25 1.87 9.40 15.04
C VAL A 25 1.99 10.87 14.62
N GLY A 26 0.94 11.67 14.82
CA GLY A 26 0.97 13.12 14.65
C GLY A 26 0.53 13.66 13.29
N ALA A 27 -0.05 12.83 12.41
CA ALA A 27 -0.53 13.31 11.11
C ALA A 27 -1.76 14.23 11.25
N SER A 28 -1.79 15.32 10.47
CA SER A 28 -3.03 16.02 10.14
C SER A 28 -3.71 15.29 8.98
N VAL A 29 -4.67 14.41 9.30
CA VAL A 29 -5.36 13.58 8.31
C VAL A 29 -6.62 14.26 7.79
N GLU A 30 -6.74 14.32 6.47
CA GLU A 30 -7.98 14.63 5.75
C GLU A 30 -8.48 13.35 5.07
N VAL A 31 -9.59 12.79 5.55
CA VAL A 31 -10.24 11.63 4.90
C VAL A 31 -11.09 12.17 3.75
N THR A 32 -10.78 11.77 2.52
CA THR A 32 -11.40 12.40 1.36
C THR A 32 -11.45 11.56 0.09
N ALA A 33 -12.51 11.81 -0.68
CA ALA A 33 -12.71 11.36 -2.06
C ALA A 33 -12.56 12.53 -3.06
N ASP A 34 -12.28 13.75 -2.58
CA ASP A 34 -12.33 14.97 -3.37
C ASP A 34 -10.99 15.16 -4.12
N PRO A 35 -10.99 15.13 -5.47
CA PRO A 35 -9.78 15.30 -6.27
C PRO A 35 -9.00 16.57 -5.95
N ASP A 36 -9.68 17.67 -5.63
CA ASP A 36 -9.01 18.95 -5.38
C ASP A 36 -8.28 18.95 -4.04
N LYS A 37 -8.83 18.27 -3.03
CA LYS A 37 -8.15 18.05 -1.75
C LYS A 37 -6.95 17.12 -1.91
N VAL A 38 -7.06 16.10 -2.74
CA VAL A 38 -5.95 15.18 -3.04
C VAL A 38 -4.80 15.91 -3.74
N ARG A 39 -5.10 16.77 -4.73
CA ARG A 39 -4.08 17.62 -5.39
C ARG A 39 -3.36 18.57 -4.44
N ALA A 40 -4.03 19.00 -3.38
CA ALA A 40 -3.47 19.92 -2.40
C ALA A 40 -2.72 19.23 -1.25
N ALA A 41 -2.80 17.91 -1.12
CA ALA A 41 -2.24 17.19 0.01
C ALA A 41 -0.71 17.07 -0.06
N ASP A 42 -0.04 17.13 1.09
CA ASP A 42 1.41 16.97 1.16
C ASP A 42 1.83 15.50 1.03
N ARG A 43 0.95 14.57 1.46
CA ARG A 43 1.11 13.11 1.34
C ARG A 43 -0.21 12.44 1.04
N ILE A 44 -0.14 11.27 0.41
CA ILE A 44 -1.31 10.47 0.08
C ILE A 44 -1.16 9.07 0.68
N VAL A 45 -2.22 8.59 1.33
CA VAL A 45 -2.35 7.20 1.80
C VAL A 45 -3.55 6.58 1.10
N LEU A 46 -3.32 5.52 0.33
CA LEU A 46 -4.33 4.70 -0.31
C LEU A 46 -4.50 3.39 0.48
N PRO A 47 -5.51 3.28 1.35
CA PRO A 47 -5.82 2.01 2.01
C PRO A 47 -6.57 1.10 1.05
N GLY A 48 -6.58 -0.22 1.30
CA GLY A 48 -7.46 -1.12 0.56
C GLY A 48 -7.71 -2.42 1.29
N VAL A 49 -8.98 -2.82 1.39
CA VAL A 49 -9.45 -4.10 1.93
C VAL A 49 -10.58 -4.60 1.04
N GLY A 50 -10.58 -5.90 0.75
CA GLY A 50 -11.54 -6.52 -0.17
C GLY A 50 -10.82 -7.07 -1.39
N SER A 51 -11.52 -7.16 -2.51
CA SER A 51 -10.91 -7.64 -3.75
C SER A 51 -10.22 -6.52 -4.52
N PHE A 52 -9.20 -6.89 -5.30
CA PHE A 52 -8.52 -6.00 -6.25
C PHE A 52 -9.54 -5.32 -7.16
N ARG A 53 -10.47 -6.11 -7.73
CA ARG A 53 -11.51 -5.61 -8.63
C ARG A 53 -12.37 -4.55 -7.95
N ALA A 54 -12.92 -4.84 -6.78
CA ALA A 54 -13.80 -3.92 -6.07
C ALA A 54 -13.07 -2.62 -5.73
N CYS A 55 -11.80 -2.72 -5.33
CA CYS A 55 -11.02 -1.54 -5.01
C CYS A 55 -10.72 -0.68 -6.26
N ALA A 56 -10.32 -1.33 -7.36
CA ALA A 56 -10.03 -0.65 -8.61
C ALA A 56 -11.27 0.01 -9.23
N GLU A 57 -12.43 -0.65 -9.15
CA GLU A 57 -13.71 -0.12 -9.60
C GLU A 57 -14.18 1.04 -8.71
N GLY A 58 -14.00 0.95 -7.39
CA GLY A 58 -14.32 2.01 -6.45
C GLY A 58 -13.53 3.31 -6.70
N LEU A 59 -12.23 3.19 -6.97
CA LEU A 59 -11.41 4.36 -7.35
C LEU A 59 -11.87 4.98 -8.66
N ARG A 60 -12.09 4.16 -9.70
CA ARG A 60 -12.52 4.64 -11.03
C ARG A 60 -13.93 5.24 -11.03
N ALA A 61 -14.77 4.86 -10.08
CA ALA A 61 -16.11 5.43 -9.94
C ALA A 61 -16.09 6.91 -9.53
N ILE A 62 -14.97 7.41 -8.98
CA ILE A 62 -14.82 8.79 -8.54
C ILE A 62 -14.05 9.56 -9.61
N SER A 63 -14.80 10.36 -10.37
CA SER A 63 -14.27 11.16 -11.47
C SER A 63 -13.10 12.06 -11.03
N GLY A 64 -11.94 11.94 -11.69
CA GLY A 64 -10.78 12.79 -11.45
C GLY A 64 -9.89 12.37 -10.28
N LEU A 65 -10.25 11.32 -9.52
CA LEU A 65 -9.51 10.93 -8.32
C LEU A 65 -8.17 10.29 -8.65
N ILE A 66 -8.13 9.41 -9.67
CA ILE A 66 -6.87 8.77 -10.11
C ILE A 66 -5.94 9.83 -10.68
N GLU A 67 -6.46 10.69 -11.54
CA GLU A 67 -5.71 11.79 -12.15
C GLU A 67 -5.15 12.74 -11.09
N ALA A 68 -5.92 13.06 -10.05
CA ALA A 68 -5.44 13.88 -8.93
C ALA A 68 -4.31 13.22 -8.14
N MET A 69 -4.38 11.89 -7.93
CA MET A 69 -3.29 11.14 -7.29
C MET A 69 -2.05 11.13 -8.18
N GLU A 70 -2.18 10.84 -9.48
CA GLU A 70 -1.08 10.83 -10.44
C GLU A 70 -0.40 12.20 -10.53
N GLU A 71 -1.17 13.29 -10.68
CA GLU A 71 -0.64 14.65 -10.69
C GLU A 71 0.14 14.97 -9.41
N ARG A 72 -0.40 14.62 -8.24
CA ARG A 72 0.24 14.95 -6.97
C ARG A 72 1.49 14.11 -6.71
N VAL A 73 1.47 12.84 -7.09
CA VAL A 73 2.55 11.89 -6.82
C VAL A 73 3.64 11.96 -7.89
N GLU A 74 3.30 11.80 -9.17
CA GLU A 74 4.29 11.69 -10.25
C GLU A 74 4.87 13.05 -10.65
N VAL A 75 4.02 14.09 -10.74
CA VAL A 75 4.48 15.45 -11.10
C VAL A 75 4.88 16.23 -9.85
N GLY A 76 4.09 16.10 -8.79
CA GLY A 76 4.26 16.86 -7.56
C GLY A 76 5.25 16.28 -6.54
N GLY A 77 5.73 15.04 -6.75
CA GLY A 77 6.70 14.36 -5.88
C GLY A 77 6.18 14.03 -4.48
N ALA A 78 4.86 14.04 -4.25
CA ALA A 78 4.32 13.78 -2.92
C ALA A 78 4.56 12.33 -2.47
N PRO A 79 5.03 12.09 -1.23
CA PRO A 79 5.10 10.73 -0.72
C PRO A 79 3.74 10.03 -0.74
N PHE A 80 3.72 8.82 -1.32
CA PHE A 80 2.54 7.98 -1.43
C PHE A 80 2.72 6.69 -0.65
N LEU A 81 1.69 6.26 0.07
CA LEU A 81 1.63 4.97 0.77
C LEU A 81 0.40 4.16 0.36
N GLY A 82 0.60 3.06 -0.35
CA GLY A 82 -0.42 2.03 -0.59
C GLY A 82 -0.42 0.98 0.53
N VAL A 83 -1.57 0.65 1.10
CA VAL A 83 -1.70 -0.35 2.17
C VAL A 83 -2.57 -1.53 1.72
N CYS A 84 -2.04 -2.75 1.84
CA CYS A 84 -2.68 -4.00 1.46
C CYS A 84 -3.17 -3.97 0.00
N VAL A 85 -4.48 -3.88 -0.26
CA VAL A 85 -4.96 -3.77 -1.65
C VAL A 85 -4.54 -2.44 -2.28
N GLY A 86 -4.31 -1.39 -1.48
CA GLY A 86 -3.75 -0.13 -1.97
C GLY A 86 -2.34 -0.29 -2.54
N MET A 87 -1.50 -1.17 -1.96
CA MET A 87 -0.23 -1.56 -2.56
C MET A 87 -0.46 -2.37 -3.84
N GLN A 88 -1.38 -3.33 -3.80
CA GLN A 88 -1.67 -4.19 -4.95
C GLN A 88 -2.11 -3.39 -6.18
N LEU A 89 -2.93 -2.35 -5.98
CA LEU A 89 -3.41 -1.48 -7.06
C LEU A 89 -2.28 -0.75 -7.80
N LEU A 90 -1.08 -0.63 -7.23
CA LEU A 90 0.08 -0.07 -7.93
C LEU A 90 0.52 -0.92 -9.14
N ALA A 91 0.18 -2.21 -9.16
CA ALA A 91 0.48 -3.13 -10.26
C ALA A 91 -0.22 -2.73 -11.57
N ASP A 92 0.22 -3.33 -12.69
CA ASP A 92 -0.46 -3.19 -13.99
C ASP A 92 -1.85 -3.83 -13.97
N ARG A 93 -2.00 -4.95 -13.26
CA ARG A 93 -3.25 -5.71 -13.20
C ARG A 93 -3.33 -6.64 -11.99
N GLY A 94 -4.56 -6.91 -11.57
CA GLY A 94 -4.90 -8.00 -10.65
C GLY A 94 -5.62 -9.13 -11.37
N LEU A 95 -5.38 -10.36 -10.91
CA LEU A 95 -5.95 -11.60 -11.46
C LEU A 95 -7.05 -12.20 -10.56
N GLU A 96 -7.42 -11.50 -9.49
CA GLU A 96 -8.49 -11.92 -8.57
C GLU A 96 -9.85 -11.86 -9.26
N HIS A 97 -10.46 -13.04 -9.47
CA HIS A 97 -11.74 -13.19 -10.17
C HIS A 97 -11.72 -12.56 -11.58
N GLY A 98 -10.68 -12.88 -12.33
CA GLY A 98 -10.43 -12.38 -13.69
C GLY A 98 -9.43 -11.23 -13.71
N THR A 99 -9.13 -10.73 -14.91
CA THR A 99 -8.15 -9.65 -15.07
C THR A 99 -8.81 -8.28 -14.87
N THR A 100 -8.24 -7.47 -13.98
CA THR A 100 -8.64 -6.08 -13.77
C THR A 100 -7.40 -5.18 -13.87
N PRO A 101 -7.42 -4.11 -14.70
CA PRO A 101 -6.31 -3.16 -14.74
C PRO A 101 -6.11 -2.47 -13.39
N GLY A 102 -4.86 -2.32 -12.96
CA GLY A 102 -4.46 -1.51 -11.83
C GLY A 102 -4.14 -0.07 -12.24
N LEU A 103 -3.32 0.59 -11.44
CA LEU A 103 -2.79 1.93 -11.69
C LEU A 103 -1.57 1.89 -12.63
N GLY A 104 -0.84 0.77 -12.67
CA GLY A 104 0.34 0.63 -13.54
C GLY A 104 1.54 1.49 -13.10
N TRP A 105 1.57 1.89 -11.83
CA TRP A 105 2.67 2.68 -11.27
C TRP A 105 3.89 1.83 -10.98
N ILE A 106 3.77 0.53 -10.75
CA ILE A 106 4.90 -0.39 -10.60
C ILE A 106 4.62 -1.62 -11.45
N ALA A 107 5.53 -1.93 -12.37
CA ALA A 107 5.36 -3.04 -13.30
C ALA A 107 5.23 -4.37 -12.56
N GLY A 108 4.20 -5.13 -12.90
CA GLY A 108 3.90 -6.43 -12.30
C GLY A 108 2.42 -6.75 -12.23
N GLU A 109 2.11 -7.88 -11.60
CA GLU A 109 0.74 -8.36 -11.47
C GLU A 109 0.44 -8.88 -10.07
N VAL A 110 -0.83 -8.82 -9.69
CA VAL A 110 -1.31 -9.35 -8.41
C VAL A 110 -2.01 -10.68 -8.66
N ARG A 111 -1.44 -11.75 -8.11
CA ARG A 111 -1.88 -13.14 -8.36
C ARG A 111 -2.08 -13.92 -7.07
N ALA A 112 -2.82 -15.01 -7.14
CA ALA A 112 -3.12 -15.83 -5.97
C ALA A 112 -1.83 -16.44 -5.40
N ILE A 113 -1.75 -16.53 -4.07
CA ILE A 113 -0.67 -17.27 -3.40
C ILE A 113 -0.83 -18.75 -3.77
N GLU A 114 0.21 -19.31 -4.40
CA GLU A 114 0.22 -20.72 -4.79
C GLU A 114 0.44 -21.62 -3.57
N ARG A 115 -0.42 -22.62 -3.42
CA ARG A 115 -0.26 -23.65 -2.37
C ARG A 115 0.60 -24.78 -2.91
N THR A 116 1.89 -24.51 -3.04
CA THR A 116 2.90 -25.49 -3.49
C THR A 116 3.17 -26.59 -2.45
N ASP A 117 2.87 -26.31 -1.18
CA ASP A 117 2.94 -27.23 -0.04
C ASP A 117 1.61 -27.16 0.77
N PRO A 118 1.02 -28.30 1.18
CA PRO A 118 -0.15 -28.34 2.07
C PRO A 118 -0.02 -27.54 3.39
N ALA A 119 1.20 -27.33 3.89
CA ALA A 119 1.50 -26.53 5.07
C ALA A 119 1.21 -25.04 4.87
N ILE A 120 1.31 -24.54 3.63
CA ILE A 120 1.04 -23.15 3.29
C ILE A 120 -0.46 -22.87 3.46
N LYS A 121 -0.77 -21.98 4.40
CA LYS A 121 -2.14 -21.52 4.68
C LYS A 121 -2.48 -20.34 3.77
N VAL A 122 -3.65 -20.40 3.14
CA VAL A 122 -4.23 -19.31 2.36
C VAL A 122 -5.64 -19.04 2.92
N PRO A 123 -5.96 -17.81 3.35
CA PRO A 123 -5.11 -16.61 3.31
C PRO A 123 -3.84 -16.72 4.18
N HIS A 124 -2.77 -16.03 3.77
CA HIS A 124 -1.66 -15.68 4.65
C HIS A 124 -2.21 -14.73 5.72
N MET A 125 -2.31 -15.21 6.96
CA MET A 125 -2.94 -14.50 8.06
C MET A 125 -2.11 -14.66 9.33
N GLY A 126 -1.70 -13.53 9.91
CA GLY A 126 -0.97 -13.51 11.17
C GLY A 126 0.21 -12.55 11.12
N TRP A 127 1.06 -12.66 12.14
CA TRP A 127 2.32 -11.95 12.21
C TRP A 127 3.37 -12.69 11.41
N ASN A 128 4.12 -11.96 10.60
CA ASN A 128 5.25 -12.52 9.85
C ASN A 128 6.36 -11.48 9.67
N ASP A 129 7.52 -11.93 9.25
CA ASP A 129 8.71 -11.10 9.07
C ASP A 129 8.57 -10.06 7.95
N VAL A 130 9.28 -8.95 8.11
CA VAL A 130 9.56 -8.01 7.03
C VAL A 130 11.07 -7.93 6.89
N ALA A 131 11.61 -8.67 5.92
CA ALA A 131 13.04 -8.75 5.64
C ALA A 131 13.39 -7.77 4.50
N LEU A 132 14.30 -6.84 4.77
CA LEU A 132 14.68 -5.81 3.79
C LEU A 132 15.53 -6.40 2.67
N THR A 133 15.38 -5.86 1.46
CA THR A 133 16.27 -6.16 0.34
C THR A 133 17.34 -5.06 0.20
N ALA A 134 18.24 -5.22 -0.77
CA ALA A 134 19.18 -4.16 -1.15
C ALA A 134 18.50 -2.89 -1.72
N HIS A 135 17.21 -2.95 -2.02
CA HIS A 135 16.41 -1.86 -2.60
C HIS A 135 15.49 -1.20 -1.57
N ALA A 136 15.68 -1.48 -0.27
CA ALA A 136 14.92 -0.84 0.79
C ALA A 136 15.10 0.68 0.80
N VAL A 137 14.00 1.39 1.00
CA VAL A 137 13.99 2.86 1.18
C VAL A 137 14.10 3.22 2.67
N PRO A 138 14.57 4.43 3.03
CA PRO A 138 14.85 4.82 4.43
C PRO A 138 13.65 4.72 5.40
N VAL A 139 12.44 4.70 4.86
CA VAL A 139 11.18 4.52 5.60
C VAL A 139 10.90 3.05 5.97
N LEU A 140 11.80 2.10 5.70
CA LEU A 140 11.65 0.70 6.07
C LEU A 140 12.70 0.27 7.10
N GLU A 141 12.28 -0.60 8.01
CA GLU A 141 13.10 -1.27 9.02
C GLU A 141 12.67 -2.74 9.07
N GLU A 142 13.58 -3.63 9.46
CA GLU A 142 13.23 -5.02 9.69
C GLU A 142 12.32 -5.17 10.92
N GLY A 143 11.45 -6.17 10.92
CA GLY A 143 10.58 -6.44 12.05
C GLY A 143 9.51 -7.47 11.74
N GLU A 144 8.43 -7.42 12.51
CA GLU A 144 7.25 -8.28 12.30
C GLU A 144 6.01 -7.42 12.09
N ALA A 145 5.20 -7.80 11.11
CA ALA A 145 3.98 -7.09 10.75
C ALA A 145 2.79 -8.03 10.61
N TYR A 146 1.58 -7.48 10.71
CA TYR A 146 0.34 -8.25 10.57
C TYR A 146 -0.12 -8.31 9.10
N PHE A 147 -0.17 -9.52 8.55
CA PHE A 147 -0.64 -9.83 7.20
C PHE A 147 -2.04 -10.45 7.22
N LEU A 148 -2.83 -10.17 6.18
CA LEU A 148 -4.11 -10.84 5.89
C LEU A 148 -4.44 -10.73 4.40
N HIS A 149 -3.98 -11.70 3.60
CA HIS A 149 -4.19 -11.67 2.15
C HIS A 149 -4.12 -13.06 1.50
N SER A 150 -4.83 -13.23 0.38
CA SER A 150 -4.78 -14.46 -0.45
C SER A 150 -4.06 -14.25 -1.79
N PHE A 151 -3.78 -12.99 -2.13
CA PHE A 151 -3.13 -12.57 -3.37
C PHE A 151 -1.88 -11.77 -3.03
N HIS A 152 -0.85 -11.87 -3.86
CA HIS A 152 0.42 -11.20 -3.65
C HIS A 152 0.85 -10.45 -4.91
N PHE A 153 1.62 -9.38 -4.71
CA PHE A 153 2.26 -8.64 -5.79
C PHE A 153 3.44 -9.48 -6.32
N ALA A 154 3.45 -9.75 -7.62
CA ALA A 154 4.58 -10.30 -8.36
C ALA A 154 5.18 -9.16 -9.20
N ALA A 155 6.16 -8.46 -8.62
CA ALA A 155 6.82 -7.35 -9.30
C ALA A 155 7.72 -7.86 -10.42
N GLU A 156 7.70 -7.19 -11.57
CA GLU A 156 8.50 -7.59 -12.74
C GLU A 156 9.97 -7.24 -12.55
N ASP A 157 10.25 -6.05 -12.01
CA ASP A 157 11.60 -5.58 -11.72
C ASP A 157 11.97 -5.78 -10.24
N PRO A 158 12.97 -6.60 -9.92
CA PRO A 158 13.47 -6.78 -8.56
C PRO A 158 13.91 -5.48 -7.87
N ALA A 159 14.30 -4.44 -8.63
CA ALA A 159 14.69 -3.15 -8.08
C ALA A 159 13.53 -2.44 -7.36
N ASN A 160 12.29 -2.80 -7.66
CA ASN A 160 11.10 -2.26 -7.00
C ASN A 160 10.69 -3.05 -5.75
N ILE A 161 11.38 -4.16 -5.42
CA ILE A 161 11.07 -5.00 -4.26
C ILE A 161 11.89 -4.52 -3.07
N ALA A 162 11.27 -3.79 -2.15
CA ALA A 162 11.95 -3.18 -1.02
C ALA A 162 12.03 -4.09 0.22
N ALA A 163 11.05 -4.99 0.39
CA ALA A 163 11.06 -5.99 1.44
C ALA A 163 10.29 -7.26 1.05
N MET A 164 10.70 -8.39 1.63
CA MET A 164 10.11 -9.71 1.46
C MET A 164 9.60 -10.25 2.80
N THR A 165 8.71 -11.24 2.75
CA THR A 165 8.30 -12.06 3.91
C THR A 165 8.31 -13.53 3.50
N ASP A 166 8.66 -14.43 4.41
CA ASP A 166 8.60 -15.86 4.13
C ASP A 166 7.21 -16.44 4.41
N HIS A 167 6.46 -16.69 3.34
CA HIS A 167 5.24 -17.48 3.39
C HIS A 167 5.08 -18.32 2.14
N GLY A 168 5.66 -19.52 2.15
CA GLY A 168 5.46 -20.50 1.06
C GLY A 168 6.26 -20.20 -0.21
N GLY A 169 7.50 -19.74 -0.06
CA GLY A 169 8.40 -19.46 -1.18
C GLY A 169 8.78 -17.98 -1.36
N GLY A 170 8.57 -17.16 -0.32
CA GLY A 170 8.87 -15.73 -0.33
C GLY A 170 7.80 -14.91 -1.07
N LEU A 171 7.18 -13.96 -0.37
CA LEU A 171 6.22 -13.02 -0.93
C LEU A 171 6.76 -11.59 -0.79
N VAL A 172 6.38 -10.72 -1.74
CA VAL A 172 6.70 -9.29 -1.64
C VAL A 172 5.91 -8.69 -0.48
N ALA A 173 6.62 -8.26 0.56
CA ALA A 173 6.05 -7.56 1.70
C ALA A 173 5.93 -6.06 1.42
N THR A 174 6.84 -5.50 0.61
CA THR A 174 6.86 -4.08 0.27
C THR A 174 7.42 -3.85 -1.13
N VAL A 175 6.75 -3.00 -1.91
CA VAL A 175 7.30 -2.40 -3.13
C VAL A 175 7.63 -0.93 -2.89
N ALA A 176 8.66 -0.42 -3.56
CA ALA A 176 8.99 1.00 -3.55
C ALA A 176 9.54 1.45 -4.90
N ARG A 177 9.22 2.67 -5.30
CA ARG A 177 9.82 3.35 -6.46
C ARG A 177 9.74 4.87 -6.24
N ASP A 178 10.88 5.54 -6.27
CA ASP A 178 10.98 6.99 -6.04
C ASP A 178 10.28 7.42 -4.73
N ASN A 179 9.18 8.16 -4.82
CA ASN A 179 8.34 8.64 -3.73
C ASN A 179 7.10 7.75 -3.43
N VAL A 180 7.00 6.60 -4.08
CA VAL A 180 5.91 5.62 -3.92
C VAL A 180 6.35 4.47 -3.04
N LEU A 181 5.60 4.21 -1.97
CA LEU A 181 5.74 3.05 -1.09
C LEU A 181 4.43 2.24 -1.10
N GLY A 182 4.53 0.92 -1.17
CA GLY A 182 3.38 0.03 -1.01
C GLY A 182 3.70 -1.10 -0.06
N VAL A 183 2.92 -1.28 1.01
CA VAL A 183 3.08 -2.34 2.00
C VAL A 183 1.94 -3.35 1.93
N GLN A 184 2.26 -4.65 1.96
CA GLN A 184 1.25 -5.71 1.89
C GLN A 184 0.60 -5.96 3.25
N PHE A 185 1.36 -5.74 4.32
CA PHE A 185 0.88 -5.82 5.69
C PHE A 185 0.05 -4.59 6.08
N HIS A 186 -0.60 -4.67 7.23
CA HIS A 186 -1.45 -3.62 7.79
C HIS A 186 -0.70 -2.84 8.88
N PRO A 187 -0.07 -1.68 8.60
CA PRO A 187 0.63 -0.90 9.61
C PRO A 187 -0.31 -0.49 10.77
N GLU A 188 -1.59 -0.24 10.49
CA GLU A 188 -2.60 0.08 11.50
C GLU A 188 -2.93 -1.10 12.44
N LYS A 189 -2.50 -2.32 12.10
CA LYS A 189 -2.64 -3.54 12.91
C LYS A 189 -1.32 -4.09 13.44
N SER A 190 -0.20 -3.49 13.05
CA SER A 190 1.16 -4.00 13.33
C SER A 190 1.79 -3.37 14.57
N GLN A 191 0.99 -2.86 15.51
CA GLN A 191 1.42 -2.28 16.79
C GLN A 191 2.58 -1.28 16.63
N ALA A 192 3.60 -1.35 17.49
CA ALA A 192 4.72 -0.43 17.50
C ALA A 192 5.50 -0.42 16.17
N TYR A 193 5.64 -1.58 15.51
CA TYR A 193 6.28 -1.67 14.20
C TYR A 193 5.52 -0.85 13.15
N GLY A 194 4.20 -1.04 13.08
CA GLY A 194 3.35 -0.31 12.15
C GLY A 194 3.29 1.19 12.42
N LEU A 195 3.18 1.60 13.68
CA LEU A 195 3.24 3.02 14.06
C LEU A 195 4.62 3.62 13.75
N GLY A 196 5.71 2.88 13.97
CA GLY A 196 7.06 3.31 13.60
C GLY A 196 7.22 3.54 12.10
N LEU A 197 6.63 2.69 11.25
CA LEU A 197 6.58 2.90 9.80
C LEU A 197 5.80 4.16 9.43
N LEU A 198 4.60 4.35 9.99
CA LEU A 198 3.79 5.54 9.69
C LEU A 198 4.49 6.83 10.14
N ALA A 199 5.14 6.83 11.31
CA ALA A 199 5.91 7.99 11.79
C ALA A 199 7.03 8.36 10.81
N ARG A 200 7.83 7.38 10.38
CA ARG A 200 8.91 7.60 9.41
C ARG A 200 8.39 8.02 8.03
N PHE A 201 7.20 7.55 7.63
CA PHE A 201 6.55 8.00 6.41
C PHE A 201 6.15 9.49 6.45
N LEU A 202 5.72 10.00 7.61
CA LEU A 202 5.45 11.44 7.77
C LEU A 202 6.72 12.29 7.71
N GLU A 203 7.86 11.73 8.12
CA GLU A 203 9.16 12.40 8.06
C GLU A 203 9.87 12.23 6.70
N TRP A 204 9.42 11.29 5.88
CA TRP A 204 10.06 11.00 4.59
C TRP A 204 9.95 12.19 3.62
N ARG A 205 11.10 12.55 3.03
CA ARG A 205 11.29 13.60 2.01
C ARG A 205 12.15 13.04 0.87
N PRO A 206 11.58 12.16 0.01
CA PRO A 206 12.28 11.57 -1.13
C PRO A 206 12.68 12.61 -2.18
#